data_AF-A0A939FGF2-F1
#
_entry.id   AF-A0A939FGF2-F1
#
_cell.length_a   1.000
_cell.length_b   1.000
_cell.length_c   1.000
_cell.angle_alpha   90.00
_cell.angle_beta   90.00
_cell.angle_gamma   90.00
#
_symmetry.space_group_name_H-M   'P 1'
#
loop_
_entity.id
_entity.type
_entity.pdbx_description
1 polymer ?
#
loop_
_entity_poly.entity_id
_entity_poly.type
_entity_poly.pdbx_seq_one_letter_code
_entity_poly.pdbx_strand_id
1 'polypeptide(L)'
;RGQDHGRDHDRDRDSQLKKLISRMSVEEKIGQLFVMRVYGHSATAPDQADIDANLSQMGVRTAAELIAKYHVGGIIYFTWAHNVRDPHQIAALSNGIQRAGLSQPTP
;
A
#
# COMPACT_ATOMS: atom_id res chain seq x y z
N ARG A 1 33.39 20.23 5.05
CA ARG A 1 33.08 19.47 6.29
C ARG A 1 31.62 18.98 6.38
N GLY A 2 30.78 19.11 5.34
CA GLY A 2 29.37 18.64 5.36
C GLY A 2 29.05 17.39 4.54
N GLN A 3 30.04 16.77 3.88
CA GLN A 3 29.83 15.58 3.02
C GLN A 3 29.96 14.24 3.77
N ASP A 4 30.54 14.24 4.96
CA ASP A 4 30.84 13.03 5.74
C ASP A 4 29.60 12.51 6.47
N HIS A 5 28.83 13.39 7.11
CA HIS A 5 27.60 13.04 7.82
C HIS A 5 26.48 12.50 6.89
N GLY A 6 26.40 12.98 5.65
CA GLY A 6 25.42 12.48 4.68
C GLY A 6 25.66 11.03 4.28
N ARG A 7 26.93 10.63 4.08
CA ARG A 7 27.29 9.26 3.69
C ARG A 7 27.07 8.24 4.79
N ASP A 8 27.19 8.64 6.05
CA ASP A 8 26.97 7.75 7.18
C ASP A 8 25.47 7.49 7.37
N HIS A 9 24.63 8.53 7.24
CA HIS A 9 23.18 8.37 7.24
C HIS A 9 22.65 7.47 6.11
N ASP A 10 23.21 7.58 4.91
CA ASP A 10 22.81 6.74 3.77
C ASP A 10 23.22 5.27 4.00
N ARG A 11 24.39 5.02 4.59
CA ARG A 11 24.84 3.67 4.95
C ARG A 11 23.98 3.04 6.04
N ASP A 12 23.59 3.82 7.04
CA ASP A 12 22.68 3.34 8.09
C ASP A 12 21.30 3.00 7.52
N ARG A 13 20.77 3.83 6.61
CA ARG A 13 19.51 3.57 5.92
C ARG A 13 19.56 2.32 5.05
N ASP A 14 20.64 2.12 4.28
CA ASP A 14 20.83 0.92 3.46
C ASP A 14 20.92 -0.35 4.31
N SER A 15 21.63 -0.29 5.45
CA SER A 15 21.71 -1.40 6.41
C SER A 15 20.35 -1.73 7.03
N GLN A 16 19.57 -0.72 7.42
CA GLN A 16 18.20 -0.90 7.91
C GLN A 16 17.28 -1.50 6.84
N LEU A 17 17.36 -1.00 5.60
CA LEU A 17 16.58 -1.52 4.48
C LEU A 17 16.91 -2.99 4.19
N LYS A 18 18.20 -3.35 4.15
CA LYS A 18 18.63 -4.75 3.94
C LYS A 18 18.13 -5.69 5.04
N LYS A 19 18.13 -5.23 6.30
CA LYS A 19 17.59 -5.98 7.44
C LYS A 19 16.07 -6.18 7.34
N LEU A 20 15.33 -5.19 6.83
CA LEU A 20 13.89 -5.30 6.61
C LEU A 20 13.60 -6.31 5.48
N ILE A 21 14.25 -6.13 4.32
CA ILE A 21 14.07 -7.00 3.16
C ILE A 21 14.48 -8.44 3.45
N SER A 22 15.51 -8.67 4.28
CA SER A 22 15.96 -10.03 4.59
C SER A 22 14.97 -10.84 5.41
N ARG A 23 14.06 -10.18 6.14
CA ARG A 23 13.01 -10.82 6.95
C ARG A 23 11.71 -11.06 6.20
N MET A 24 11.56 -10.48 5.01
CA MET A 24 10.41 -10.72 4.14
C MET A 24 10.47 -12.09 3.48
N SER A 25 9.31 -12.74 3.42
CA SER A 25 9.02 -13.86 2.52
C SER A 25 9.21 -13.47 1.05
N VAL A 26 9.25 -14.47 0.16
CA VAL A 26 9.33 -14.21 -1.29
C VAL A 26 8.06 -13.54 -1.78
N GLU A 27 6.91 -13.96 -1.25
CA GLU A 27 5.58 -13.43 -1.53
C GLU A 27 5.50 -11.94 -1.19
N GLU A 28 5.96 -11.53 0.00
CA GLU A 28 6.02 -10.12 0.40
C GLU A 28 6.96 -9.32 -0.51
N LYS A 29 8.14 -9.86 -0.87
CA LYS A 29 9.09 -9.18 -1.76
C LYS A 29 8.48 -8.93 -3.13
N ILE A 30 7.79 -9.94 -3.68
CA ILE A 30 7.08 -9.82 -4.94
C ILE A 30 5.97 -8.79 -4.80
N GLY A 31 5.17 -8.84 -3.74
CA GLY A 31 4.11 -7.87 -3.46
C GLY A 31 4.59 -6.43 -3.49
N GLN A 32 5.75 -6.14 -2.90
CA GLN A 32 6.34 -4.79 -2.90
C GLN A 32 6.70 -4.24 -4.28
N LEU A 33 6.78 -5.08 -5.32
CA LEU A 33 7.00 -4.64 -6.71
C LEU A 33 5.72 -4.23 -7.43
N PHE A 34 4.54 -4.51 -6.87
CA PHE A 34 3.25 -4.20 -7.49
C PHE A 34 2.63 -2.92 -6.92
N VAL A 35 2.26 -2.04 -7.84
CA VAL A 35 1.39 -0.88 -7.56
C VAL A 35 0.04 -1.16 -8.21
N MET A 36 -0.98 -1.36 -7.37
CA MET A 36 -2.30 -1.83 -7.79
C MET A 36 -3.33 -0.71 -7.76
N ARG A 37 -4.37 -0.80 -8.58
CA ARG A 37 -5.56 0.05 -8.43
C ARG A 37 -6.62 -0.66 -7.59
N VAL A 38 -7.48 0.11 -6.93
CA VAL A 38 -8.67 -0.42 -6.23
C VAL A 38 -9.87 0.47 -6.47
N TYR A 39 -11.05 -0.14 -6.60
CA TYR A 39 -12.31 0.59 -6.72
C TYR A 39 -12.84 1.02 -5.35
N GLY A 40 -13.38 2.24 -5.30
CA GLY A 40 -14.15 2.77 -4.18
C GLY A 40 -13.44 3.80 -3.31
N HIS A 41 -14.26 4.52 -2.55
CA HIS A 41 -13.87 5.71 -1.80
C HIS A 41 -13.32 5.43 -0.40
N SER A 42 -13.35 4.18 0.06
CA SER A 42 -12.96 3.77 1.40
C SER A 42 -12.11 2.51 1.36
N ALA A 43 -11.08 2.47 2.22
CA ALA A 43 -10.16 1.35 2.29
C ALA A 43 -10.82 0.06 2.83
N THR A 44 -11.92 0.18 3.56
CA THR A 44 -12.59 -0.94 4.27
C THR A 44 -14.09 -1.03 4.01
N ALA A 45 -14.72 0.04 3.51
CA ALA A 45 -16.16 0.10 3.27
C ALA A 45 -16.50 0.85 1.97
N PRO A 46 -16.02 0.39 0.80
CA PRO A 46 -16.44 0.94 -0.48
C PRO A 46 -17.90 0.58 -0.79
N ASP A 47 -18.48 1.25 -1.79
CA ASP A 47 -19.87 1.00 -2.20
C ASP A 47 -19.98 -0.40 -2.86
N GLN A 48 -21.18 -1.01 -2.84
CA GLN A 48 -21.35 -2.40 -3.28
C GLN A 48 -20.88 -2.64 -4.74
N ALA A 49 -21.12 -1.68 -5.64
CA ALA A 49 -20.66 -1.78 -7.02
C ALA A 49 -19.12 -1.84 -7.14
N ASP A 50 -18.41 -1.13 -6.26
CA ASP A 50 -16.95 -1.14 -6.21
C ASP A 50 -16.44 -2.45 -5.59
N ILE A 51 -17.14 -3.01 -4.61
CA ILE A 51 -16.87 -4.36 -4.07
C ILE A 51 -16.96 -5.40 -5.19
N ASP A 52 -18.03 -5.35 -5.98
CA ASP A 52 -18.27 -6.31 -7.07
C ASP A 52 -17.18 -6.19 -8.15
N ALA A 53 -16.79 -4.95 -8.49
CA ALA A 53 -15.68 -4.68 -9.42
C ALA A 53 -14.34 -5.20 -8.89
N ASN A 54 -14.03 -4.96 -7.60
CA ASN A 54 -12.81 -5.47 -6.96
C ASN A 54 -12.78 -7.00 -6.93
N LEU A 55 -13.90 -7.64 -6.58
CA LEU A 55 -14.02 -9.10 -6.56
C LEU A 55 -13.81 -9.70 -7.95
N SER A 56 -14.46 -9.14 -8.97
CA SER A 56 -14.33 -9.62 -10.35
C SER A 56 -12.91 -9.50 -10.91
N GLN A 57 -12.13 -8.51 -10.49
CA GLN A 57 -10.82 -8.23 -11.08
C GLN A 57 -9.64 -8.73 -10.25
N MET A 58 -9.78 -8.77 -8.93
CA MET A 58 -8.67 -9.02 -7.99
C MET A 58 -9.01 -10.09 -6.94
N GLY A 59 -10.27 -10.52 -6.86
CA GLY A 59 -10.71 -11.54 -5.90
C GLY A 59 -10.63 -11.09 -4.44
N VAL A 60 -10.74 -9.78 -4.20
CA VAL A 60 -10.80 -9.14 -2.87
C VAL A 60 -11.87 -8.05 -2.90
N ARG A 61 -12.42 -7.69 -1.75
CA ARG A 61 -13.54 -6.73 -1.63
C ARG A 61 -13.06 -5.29 -1.48
N THR A 62 -11.91 -5.10 -0.84
CA THR A 62 -11.46 -3.78 -0.36
C THR A 62 -9.96 -3.56 -0.55
N ALA A 63 -9.51 -2.30 -0.44
CA ALA A 63 -8.10 -1.97 -0.46
C ALA A 63 -7.33 -2.63 0.71
N ALA A 64 -7.96 -2.69 1.89
CA ALA A 64 -7.38 -3.34 3.05
C ALA A 64 -7.19 -4.85 2.83
N GLU A 65 -8.16 -5.53 2.22
CA GLU A 65 -8.02 -6.94 1.85
C GLU A 65 -6.95 -7.16 0.78
N LEU A 66 -6.85 -6.26 -0.21
CA LEU A 66 -5.81 -6.31 -1.24
C LEU A 66 -4.40 -6.28 -0.60
N ILE A 67 -4.20 -5.37 0.36
CA ILE A 67 -2.94 -5.22 1.08
C ILE A 67 -2.65 -6.46 1.93
N ALA A 68 -3.64 -6.93 2.69
CA ALA A 68 -3.47 -8.07 3.58
C ALA A 68 -3.22 -9.38 2.82
N LYS A 69 -3.82 -9.55 1.64
CA LYS A 69 -3.71 -10.78 0.85
C LYS A 69 -2.46 -10.81 -0.03
N TYR A 70 -2.04 -9.67 -0.58
CA TYR A 70 -1.01 -9.62 -1.62
C TYR A 70 0.21 -8.76 -1.27
N HIS A 71 0.23 -8.10 -0.11
CA HIS A 71 1.37 -7.30 0.37
C HIS A 71 1.88 -6.26 -0.64
N VAL A 72 0.95 -5.62 -1.36
CA VAL A 72 1.27 -4.68 -2.45
C VAL A 72 2.13 -3.51 -1.96
N GLY A 73 3.10 -3.10 -2.79
CA GLY A 73 3.99 -1.98 -2.48
C GLY A 73 3.34 -0.61 -2.63
N GLY A 74 2.26 -0.51 -3.39
CA GLY A 74 1.54 0.76 -3.54
C GLY A 74 0.13 0.62 -4.11
N ILE A 75 -0.61 1.71 -3.99
CA ILE A 75 -1.93 1.88 -4.60
C ILE A 75 -1.93 3.13 -5.48
N ILE A 76 -2.47 3.01 -6.70
CA ILE A 76 -2.66 4.11 -7.65
C ILE A 76 -4.14 4.49 -7.75
N TYR A 77 -4.41 5.80 -7.77
CA TYR A 77 -5.76 6.37 -7.82
C TYR A 77 -6.16 6.83 -9.22
N PHE A 78 -7.44 6.67 -9.52
CA PHE A 78 -8.07 7.07 -10.77
C PHE A 78 -9.50 7.53 -10.50
N THR A 79 -9.90 8.66 -11.08
CA THR A 79 -11.27 9.17 -10.96
C THR A 79 -12.32 8.13 -11.40
N TRP A 80 -12.06 7.38 -12.47
CA TRP A 80 -12.97 6.34 -12.97
C TRP A 80 -13.07 5.11 -12.06
N ALA A 81 -12.18 4.97 -11.07
CA ALA A 81 -12.24 3.92 -10.06
C ALA A 81 -12.94 4.39 -8.78
N HIS A 82 -13.60 5.57 -8.82
CA HIS A 82 -14.36 6.15 -7.70
C HIS A 82 -13.55 6.38 -6.41
N ASN A 83 -12.23 6.41 -6.51
CA ASN A 83 -11.31 6.62 -5.40
C ASN A 83 -10.74 8.05 -5.33
N VAL A 84 -11.15 8.93 -6.26
CA VAL A 84 -10.85 10.36 -6.29
C VAL A 84 -12.17 11.14 -6.35
N ARG A 85 -12.69 11.61 -5.21
CA ARG A 85 -13.92 12.43 -5.13
C ARG A 85 -13.63 13.86 -4.67
N ASP A 86 -13.10 14.01 -3.46
CA ASP A 86 -12.73 15.28 -2.86
C ASP A 86 -11.51 15.12 -1.92
N PRO A 87 -10.81 16.22 -1.54
CA PRO A 87 -9.60 16.12 -0.73
C PRO A 87 -9.77 15.42 0.63
N HIS A 88 -10.90 15.62 1.32
CA HIS A 88 -11.12 15.00 2.62
C HIS A 88 -11.38 13.50 2.47
N GLN A 89 -12.16 13.09 1.47
CA GLN A 89 -12.36 11.69 1.13
C GLN A 89 -11.04 11.00 0.75
N ILE A 90 -10.23 11.61 -0.12
CA ILE A 90 -8.94 11.05 -0.56
C ILE A 90 -7.98 10.90 0.63
N ALA A 91 -7.96 11.89 1.53
CA ALA A 91 -7.17 11.81 2.76
C ALA A 91 -7.65 10.65 3.66
N ALA A 92 -8.96 10.48 3.84
CA ALA A 92 -9.53 9.39 4.61
C ALA A 92 -9.20 8.01 4.01
N LEU A 93 -9.33 7.87 2.68
CA LEU A 93 -8.95 6.66 1.94
C LEU A 93 -7.46 6.34 2.12
N SER A 94 -6.59 7.33 1.90
CA SER A 94 -5.14 7.16 1.99
C SER A 94 -4.69 6.78 3.40
N ASN A 95 -5.26 7.42 4.42
CA ASN A 95 -5.02 7.06 5.81
C ASN A 95 -5.53 5.65 6.14
N GLY A 96 -6.66 5.22 5.56
CA GLY A 96 -7.16 3.86 5.68
C GLY A 96 -6.23 2.81 5.08
N ILE A 97 -5.71 3.09 3.88
CA ILE A 97 -4.70 2.25 3.20
C ILE A 97 -3.43 2.14 4.03
N GLN A 98 -2.92 3.27 4.57
CA GLN A 98 -1.73 3.25 5.40
C GLN A 98 -1.93 2.47 6.71
N ARG A 99 -3.10 2.61 7.36
CA ARG A 99 -3.44 1.79 8.54
C ARG A 99 -3.47 0.30 8.20
N ALA A 100 -4.03 -0.09 7.04
CA ALA A 100 -4.05 -1.49 6.62
C ALA A 100 -2.63 -2.04 6.38
N GLY A 101 -1.75 -1.25 5.78
CA GLY A 101 -0.33 -1.59 5.62
C GLY A 101 0.41 -1.74 6.96
N LEU A 102 0.24 -0.78 7.88
CA LEU A 102 0.86 -0.81 9.21
C LEU A 102 0.29 -1.89 10.14
N SER A 103 -0.88 -2.45 9.82
CA SER A 103 -1.48 -3.56 10.57
C SER A 103 -0.95 -4.93 10.13
N GLN A 104 -0.16 -4.99 9.05
CA GLN A 104 0.52 -6.22 8.66
C GLN A 104 1.70 -6.48 9.60
N PRO A 105 2.12 -7.74 9.79
CA PRO A 105 3.37 -8.03 10.47
C PRO A 105 4.50 -7.27 9.78
N THR A 106 5.20 -6.40 10.51
CA THR A 106 6.42 -5.77 10.00
C THR A 106 7.53 -6.82 10.07
N PRO A 107 8.19 -7.14 8.95
CA PRO A 107 9.32 -8.06 8.93
C PRO A 107 10.45 -7.66 9.90
#